data_AF-A0A2U1T715-F1
#
_entry.id   AF-A0A2U1T715-F1
#
_cell.length_a   1.000
_cell.length_b   1.000
_cell.length_c   1.000
_cell.angle_alpha   90.00
_cell.angle_beta   90.00
_cell.angle_gamma   90.00
#
_symmetry.space_group_name_H-M   'P 1'
#
loop_
_entity.id
_entity.type
_entity.pdbx_description
1 polymer ?
#
loop_
_entity_poly.entity_id
_entity_poly.type
_entity_poly.pdbx_seq_one_letter_code
_entity_poly.pdbx_strand_id
1 'polypeptide(L)'
;MERTITIDCGRDCTAADIARKLKSVSGYREKSMNTDHAVVKVGSEFMARMIGVYITTNYTAPVKIAINRNGSQAHVTMMPTYKVAYAFPKFERFFEDEFTRIEALLK
;
A
#
# COMPACT_ATOMS: atom_id res chain seq x y z
N MET A 1 5.99 10.60 2.57
CA MET A 1 4.52 10.59 2.40
C MET A 1 4.00 9.33 3.05
N GLU A 2 3.14 9.44 4.05
CA GLU A 2 2.48 8.32 4.72
C GLU A 2 0.99 8.70 4.82
N ARG A 3 0.09 7.75 4.62
CA ARG A 3 -1.36 7.97 4.77
C ARG A 3 -1.94 6.94 5.70
N THR A 4 -2.67 7.41 6.72
CA THR A 4 -3.40 6.54 7.64
C THR A 4 -4.89 6.78 7.49
N ILE A 5 -5.65 5.70 7.33
CA ILE A 5 -7.11 5.72 7.36
C ILE A 5 -7.61 4.89 8.54
N THR A 6 -8.76 5.26 9.09
CA THR A 6 -9.42 4.47 10.13
C THR A 6 -10.67 3.84 9.54
N ILE A 7 -10.82 2.54 9.73
CA ILE A 7 -11.97 1.75 9.27
C ILE A 7 -12.71 1.27 10.51
N ASP A 8 -14.01 1.55 10.58
CA ASP A 8 -14.89 0.92 11.55
C ASP A 8 -15.37 -0.40 10.97
N CYS A 9 -14.94 -1.51 11.57
CA CYS A 9 -15.31 -2.84 11.11
C CYS A 9 -15.93 -3.71 12.21
N GLY A 10 -16.28 -3.10 13.34
CA GLY A 10 -16.91 -3.79 14.47
C GLY A 10 -15.95 -4.67 15.28
N ARG A 11 -16.49 -5.32 16.32
CA ARG A 11 -15.69 -6.13 17.27
C ARG A 11 -15.21 -7.47 16.72
N ASP A 12 -15.78 -7.95 15.62
CA ASP A 12 -15.44 -9.27 15.08
C ASP A 12 -14.43 -9.22 13.91
N CYS A 13 -14.15 -8.01 13.40
CA CYS A 13 -13.23 -7.81 12.28
C CYS A 13 -11.76 -7.92 12.71
N THR A 14 -11.00 -8.81 12.10
CA THR A 14 -9.56 -8.97 12.36
C THR A 14 -8.71 -8.15 11.38
N ALA A 15 -7.46 -7.87 11.75
CA ALA A 15 -6.50 -7.29 10.80
C ALA A 15 -6.31 -8.19 9.56
N ALA A 16 -6.47 -9.50 9.72
CA ALA A 16 -6.45 -10.47 8.62
C ALA A 16 -7.64 -10.30 7.66
N ASP A 17 -8.84 -9.95 8.15
CA ASP A 17 -10.01 -9.66 7.29
C ASP A 17 -9.75 -8.50 6.35
N ILE A 18 -9.18 -7.43 6.89
CA ILE A 18 -8.81 -6.24 6.13
C ILE A 18 -7.69 -6.58 5.14
N ALA A 19 -6.68 -7.35 5.58
CA ALA A 19 -5.60 -7.80 4.72
C ALA A 19 -6.10 -8.71 3.58
N ARG A 20 -7.18 -9.47 3.78
CA ARG A 20 -7.80 -10.31 2.75
C ARG A 20 -8.43 -9.49 1.63
N LYS A 21 -9.04 -8.33 1.93
CA LYS A 21 -9.56 -7.42 0.89
C LYS A 21 -8.47 -6.99 -0.11
N LEU A 22 -7.22 -6.91 0.36
CA LEU A 22 -6.08 -6.48 -0.44
C LEU A 22 -5.48 -7.60 -1.32
N LYS A 23 -5.94 -8.85 -1.21
CA LYS A 23 -5.44 -9.97 -2.03
C LYS A 23 -5.66 -9.80 -3.52
N SER A 24 -6.69 -9.06 -3.92
CA SER A 24 -6.99 -8.73 -5.32
C SER A 24 -6.08 -7.65 -5.90
N VAL A 25 -5.30 -6.96 -5.05
CA VAL A 25 -4.40 -5.90 -5.48
C VAL A 25 -3.13 -6.52 -6.10
N SER A 26 -2.71 -5.99 -7.24
CA SER A 26 -1.47 -6.38 -7.91
C SER A 26 -0.28 -6.41 -6.96
N GLY A 27 0.57 -7.42 -7.09
CA GLY A 27 1.79 -7.55 -6.28
C GLY A 27 1.55 -7.78 -4.79
N TYR A 28 0.36 -8.25 -4.39
CA TYR A 28 0.06 -8.60 -3.00
C TYR A 28 1.06 -9.62 -2.44
N ARG A 29 1.63 -9.29 -1.28
CA ARG A 29 2.57 -10.13 -0.54
C ARG A 29 2.38 -9.92 0.96
N GLU A 30 1.99 -10.98 1.64
CA GLU A 30 1.92 -11.02 3.10
C GLU A 30 3.34 -10.96 3.68
N LYS A 31 3.55 -10.15 4.73
CA LYS A 31 4.82 -10.07 5.47
C LYS A 31 4.69 -10.54 6.90
N SER A 32 3.60 -10.17 7.56
CA SER A 32 3.25 -10.61 8.90
C SER A 32 1.75 -10.49 9.03
N MET A 33 1.10 -11.43 9.72
CA MET A 33 -0.34 -11.40 9.89
C MET A 33 -0.71 -12.14 11.18
N ASN A 34 -1.46 -11.46 12.04
CA ASN A 34 -2.11 -12.01 13.21
C ASN A 34 -3.50 -11.33 13.38
N THR A 35 -4.19 -11.59 14.49
CA THR A 35 -5.56 -11.11 14.73
C THR A 35 -5.67 -9.58 14.77
N ASP A 36 -4.69 -8.91 15.39
CA ASP A 36 -4.75 -7.46 15.65
C ASP A 36 -3.82 -6.65 14.76
N HIS A 37 -2.89 -7.30 14.08
CA HIS A 37 -1.87 -6.65 13.28
C HIS A 37 -1.58 -7.45 12.00
N ALA A 38 -1.58 -6.74 10.87
CA ALA A 38 -1.18 -7.31 9.59
C ALA A 38 -0.29 -6.33 8.82
N VAL A 39 0.75 -6.86 8.19
CA VAL A 39 1.61 -6.12 7.27
C VAL A 39 1.59 -6.83 5.94
N VAL A 40 1.14 -6.12 4.92
CA VAL A 40 1.15 -6.59 3.55
C VAL A 40 1.89 -5.59 2.67
N LYS A 41 2.39 -6.06 1.53
CA LYS A 41 2.86 -5.22 0.44
C LYS A 41 1.94 -5.42 -0.75
N VAL A 42 1.64 -4.35 -1.44
CA VAL A 42 0.98 -4.39 -2.75
C VAL A 42 1.90 -3.68 -3.74
N GLY A 43 2.00 -4.17 -4.97
CA GLY A 43 3.08 -3.82 -5.88
C GLY A 43 2.57 -3.52 -7.28
N SER A 44 2.44 -2.23 -7.59
CA SER A 44 2.32 -1.72 -8.95
C SER A 44 3.72 -1.35 -9.48
N GLU A 45 3.94 -1.57 -10.77
CA GLU A 45 5.16 -1.11 -11.44
C GLU A 45 5.02 0.37 -11.79
N PHE A 46 6.03 1.18 -11.45
CA PHE A 46 6.11 2.55 -11.92
C PHE A 46 7.00 2.60 -13.16
N MET A 47 6.40 2.89 -14.31
CA MET A 47 7.14 3.10 -15.55
C MET A 47 7.53 4.57 -15.68
N ALA A 48 8.82 4.85 -15.54
CA ALA A 48 9.39 6.16 -15.85
C ALA A 48 10.15 6.08 -17.17
N ARG A 49 9.94 7.04 -18.07
CA ARG A 49 10.77 7.22 -19.26
C ARG A 49 11.61 8.48 -19.09
N MET A 50 12.93 8.33 -19.07
CA MET A 50 13.85 9.47 -19.18
C MET A 50 14.16 9.73 -20.66
N ILE A 51 14.07 10.99 -21.08
CA ILE A 51 14.42 11.40 -22.45
C ILE A 51 15.94 11.63 -22.48
N GLY A 52 16.66 10.90 -23.33
CA GLY A 52 18.09 11.14 -23.62
C GLY A 52 19.04 9.98 -23.30
N VAL A 53 18.67 9.05 -22.43
CA VAL A 53 19.45 7.82 -22.13
C VAL A 53 18.46 6.68 -21.97
N TYR A 54 18.67 5.56 -22.67
CA TYR A 54 17.85 4.35 -22.60
C TYR A 54 17.59 3.91 -21.15
N ILE A 55 16.43 4.23 -20.59
CA ILE A 55 16.00 3.69 -19.29
C ILE A 55 14.50 3.43 -19.35
N THR A 56 14.14 2.26 -19.89
CA THR A 56 12.91 1.53 -19.54
C THR A 56 13.26 0.59 -18.39
N THR A 57 13.54 1.14 -17.21
CA THR A 57 13.68 0.30 -16.02
C THR A 57 12.32 0.25 -15.37
N ASN A 58 11.62 -0.88 -15.50
CA ASN A 58 10.45 -1.15 -14.68
C ASN A 58 10.91 -1.09 -13.22
N TYR A 59 10.53 -0.01 -12.53
CA TYR A 59 10.90 0.16 -11.14
C TYR A 59 9.73 -0.34 -10.29
N THR A 60 9.98 -1.37 -9.47
CA THR A 60 8.97 -1.86 -8.53
C THR A 60 8.78 -0.83 -7.42
N ALA A 61 7.60 -0.22 -7.36
CA ALA A 61 7.25 0.80 -6.38
C ALA A 61 6.11 0.30 -5.46
N PRO A 62 6.33 -0.73 -4.62
CA PRO A 62 5.26 -1.27 -3.81
C PRO A 62 4.81 -0.29 -2.73
N VAL A 63 3.56 -0.40 -2.30
CA VAL A 63 3.01 0.21 -1.10
C VAL A 63 3.06 -0.83 0.02
N LYS A 64 3.66 -0.47 1.16
CA LYS A 64 3.55 -1.23 2.40
C LYS A 64 2.30 -0.77 3.14
N ILE A 65 1.45 -1.70 3.50
CA ILE A 65 0.23 -1.46 4.26
C ILE A 65 0.40 -2.14 5.61
N ALA A 66 0.38 -1.35 6.68
CA ALA A 66 0.34 -1.82 8.05
C ALA A 66 -1.07 -1.60 8.60
N ILE A 67 -1.66 -2.65 9.14
CA ILE A 67 -3.01 -2.66 9.69
C ILE A 67 -2.84 -2.94 11.18
N ASN A 68 -3.35 -2.05 12.03
CA ASN A 68 -3.35 -2.20 13.47
C ASN A 68 -4.76 -2.01 14.00
N ARG A 69 -5.29 -3.03 14.67
CA ARG A 69 -6.62 -3.04 15.25
C ARG A 69 -6.58 -2.50 16.67
N ASN A 70 -7.52 -1.63 16.99
CA ASN A 70 -7.78 -1.15 18.33
C ASN A 70 -9.28 -1.20 18.63
N GLY A 71 -9.73 -2.22 19.36
CA GLY A 71 -11.15 -2.37 19.69
C GLY A 71 -12.00 -2.65 18.45
N SER A 72 -12.97 -1.79 18.13
CA SER A 72 -13.82 -1.90 16.93
C SER A 72 -13.25 -1.22 15.69
N GLN A 73 -12.12 -0.53 15.83
CA GLN A 73 -11.50 0.24 14.75
C GLN A 73 -10.21 -0.41 14.29
N ALA A 74 -9.91 -0.26 13.01
CA ALA A 74 -8.63 -0.61 12.44
C ALA A 74 -7.98 0.61 11.80
N HIS A 75 -6.74 0.89 12.21
CA HIS A 75 -5.90 1.90 11.62
C HIS A 75 -5.05 1.25 10.53
N VAL A 76 -5.24 1.71 9.30
CA VAL A 76 -4.53 1.23 8.12
C VAL A 76 -3.58 2.31 7.64
N THR A 77 -2.28 2.06 7.82
CA THR A 77 -1.19 2.96 7.43
C THR A 77 -0.54 2.48 6.13
N MET A 78 -0.60 3.32 5.10
CA MET A 78 -0.02 3.10 3.79
C MET A 78 1.28 3.91 3.66
N MET A 79 2.37 3.23 3.31
CA MET A 79 3.70 3.80 3.15
C MET A 79 4.26 3.44 1.76
N PRO A 80 4.81 4.41 1.02
CA PRO A 80 5.47 4.14 -0.23
C PRO A 80 6.76 3.37 0.06
N THR A 81 7.06 2.36 -0.75
CA THR A 81 8.35 1.66 -0.69
C THR A 81 9.05 1.79 -2.03
N TYR A 82 10.18 2.48 -2.03
CA TYR A 82 11.03 2.59 -3.20
C TYR A 82 12.50 2.66 -2.80
N LYS A 83 13.33 2.05 -3.65
CA LYS A 83 14.78 2.01 -3.66
C LYS A 83 15.27 2.76 -4.90
N VAL A 84 14.81 3.99 -5.09
CA VAL A 84 15.41 4.88 -6.08
C VAL A 84 16.24 5.93 -5.35
N ALA A 85 17.47 6.13 -5.83
CA ALA A 85 18.35 7.20 -5.34
C ALA A 85 17.82 8.60 -5.69
N TYR A 86 16.88 8.68 -6.64
CA TYR A 86 16.27 9.92 -7.11
C TYR A 86 14.74 9.86 -6.94
N ALA A 87 14.20 10.77 -6.15
CA ALA A 87 12.76 11.00 -6.08
C ALA A 87 12.33 11.79 -7.33
N PHE A 88 11.58 11.16 -8.24
CA PHE A 88 10.99 11.89 -9.36
C PHE A 88 9.68 12.54 -8.89
N PRO A 89 9.37 13.79 -9.29
CA PRO A 89 8.11 14.46 -8.91
C PRO A 89 6.84 13.66 -9.25
N LYS A 90 6.92 12.77 -10.26
CA LYS A 90 5.82 11.89 -10.66
C LYS A 90 5.57 10.72 -9.68
N PHE A 91 6.49 10.41 -8.77
CA PHE A 91 6.29 9.36 -7.75
C PHE A 91 5.23 9.75 -6.74
N GLU A 92 5.18 11.02 -6.32
CA GLU A 92 4.18 11.48 -5.35
C GLU A 92 2.78 11.26 -5.89
N ARG A 93 2.51 11.73 -7.13
CA ARG A 93 1.22 11.53 -7.78
C ARG A 93 0.86 10.05 -7.98
N PHE A 94 1.82 9.23 -8.39
CA PHE A 94 1.60 7.79 -8.53
C PHE A 94 1.19 7.13 -7.20
N PHE A 95 1.88 7.44 -6.10
CA PHE A 95 1.54 6.88 -4.79
C PHE A 95 0.24 7.45 -4.23
N GLU A 96 -0.08 8.72 -4.51
CA GLU A 96 -1.38 9.32 -4.18
C GLU A 96 -2.54 8.60 -4.89
N ASP A 97 -2.39 8.30 -6.19
CA ASP A 97 -3.37 7.55 -6.97
C ASP A 97 -3.52 6.11 -6.43
N GLU A 98 -2.40 5.44 -6.11
CA GLU A 98 -2.41 4.11 -5.50
C GLU A 98 -3.07 4.11 -4.10
N PHE A 99 -2.75 5.08 -3.24
CA PHE A 99 -3.36 5.20 -1.92
C PHE A 99 -4.87 5.42 -2.01
N THR A 100 -5.31 6.27 -2.93
CA THR A 100 -6.73 6.53 -3.16
C THR A 100 -7.45 5.27 -3.62
N ARG A 101 -6.84 4.49 -4.52
CA ARG A 101 -7.39 3.21 -4.99
C ARG A 101 -7.49 2.17 -3.87
N ILE A 102 -6.44 2.05 -3.04
CA ILE A 102 -6.42 1.13 -1.89
C ILE A 102 -7.47 1.55 -0.86
N GLU A 103 -7.59 2.84 -0.57
CA GLU A 103 -8.59 3.39 0.34
C GLU A 103 -10.01 3.11 -0.13
N ALA A 104 -10.30 3.27 -1.41
CA ALA A 104 -11.60 2.97 -2.01
C ALA A 104 -11.96 1.47 -1.96
N LEU A 105 -10.95 0.57 -1.97
CA LEU A 105 -11.16 -0.87 -1.84
C LEU A 105 -11.44 -1.31 -0.38
N LEU A 106 -10.90 -0.55 0.58
CA LEU A 106 -10.95 -0.89 1.99
C LEU A 106 -12.21 -0.39 2.70
N LYS A 107 -12.71 0.78 2.27
CA LYS A 107 -14.02 1.33 2.65
C LYS A 107 -15.17 0.46 2.14
#